data_AF-A0A5N4B6N0-F1
#
_entry.id   AF-A0A5N4B6N0-F1
#
_cell.length_a   1.000
_cell.length_b   1.000
_cell.length_c   1.000
_cell.angle_alpha   90.00
_cell.angle_beta   90.00
_cell.angle_gamma   90.00
#
_symmetry.space_group_name_H-M   'P 1'
#
loop_
_entity.id
_entity.type
_entity.pdbx_description
1 polymer ?
#
loop_
_entity_poly.entity_id
_entity_poly.type
_entity_poly.pdbx_seq_one_letter_code
_entity_poly.pdbx_strand_id
1 'polypeptide(L)' 'MHFSYLKIVTAMTVVLLVLTLLSMTEATYRKPPFNGSIFGKRGITAEYDNANKALSALCEIAFDACQPWYPSQEK' A
#
# COMPACT_ATOMS: atom_id res chain seq x y z
N MET A 1 -12.78 -37.33 40.55
CA MET A 1 -13.57 -36.09 40.38
C MET A 1 -12.70 -34.87 40.07
N HIS A 2 -11.61 -34.62 40.82
CA HIS A 2 -10.71 -33.47 40.61
C HIS A 2 -9.97 -33.46 39.24
N PHE A 3 -9.54 -34.63 38.75
CA PHE A 3 -8.85 -34.74 37.47
C PHE A 3 -9.75 -34.47 36.26
N SER A 4 -11.02 -34.88 36.32
CA SER A 4 -12.02 -34.58 35.28
C SER A 4 -12.37 -33.09 35.27
N TYR A 5 -12.47 -32.48 36.44
CA TYR A 5 -12.72 -31.03 36.58
C TYR A 5 -11.56 -30.21 36.00
N LEU A 6 -10.31 -30.58 36.32
CA LEU A 6 -9.13 -29.90 35.77
C LEU A 6 -9.11 -29.97 34.23
N LYS A 7 -9.43 -31.13 33.65
CA LYS A 7 -9.51 -31.28 32.17
C LYS A 7 -10.58 -30.41 31.54
N ILE A 8 -11.75 -30.30 32.18
CA ILE A 8 -12.86 -29.46 31.70
C ILE A 8 -12.47 -27.98 31.77
N VAL A 9 -11.86 -27.55 32.88
CA VAL A 9 -11.38 -26.16 33.05
C VAL A 9 -10.32 -25.83 32.00
N THR A 10 -9.34 -26.70 31.79
CA THR A 10 -8.30 -26.48 30.77
C THR A 10 -8.92 -26.40 29.37
N ALA A 11 -9.86 -27.29 29.03
CA ALA A 11 -10.54 -27.26 27.74
C ALA A 11 -11.31 -25.95 27.52
N MET A 12 -12.04 -25.48 28.54
CA MET A 12 -12.75 -24.19 28.54
C MET A 12 -11.80 -23.02 28.31
N THR A 13 -10.68 -22.97 29.02
CA THR A 13 -9.67 -21.90 28.86
C THR A 13 -9.09 -21.87 27.45
N VAL A 14 -8.79 -23.03 26.87
CA VAL A 14 -8.27 -23.13 25.49
C VAL A 14 -9.30 -22.63 24.49
N VAL A 15 -10.56 -23.01 24.63
CA VAL A 15 -11.65 -22.55 23.75
C VAL A 15 -11.81 -21.03 23.81
N LEU A 16 -11.82 -20.45 25.01
CA LEU A 16 -11.92 -18.99 25.18
C LEU A 16 -10.74 -18.27 24.53
N LEU A 17 -9.52 -18.78 24.70
CA LEU A 17 -8.31 -18.20 24.11
C LEU A 17 -8.41 -18.20 22.57
N VAL A 18 -8.83 -19.31 21.95
CA VAL A 18 -9.03 -19.40 20.50
C VAL A 18 -10.07 -18.40 20.01
N LEU A 19 -11.21 -18.27 20.70
CA LEU A 19 -12.26 -17.31 20.32
C LEU A 19 -11.76 -15.85 20.38
N THR A 20 -10.96 -15.50 21.39
CA THR A 20 -10.38 -14.15 21.49
C THR A 20 -9.33 -13.86 20.42
N LEU A 21 -8.55 -14.85 20.00
CA LEU A 21 -7.58 -14.66 18.91
C LEU A 21 -8.30 -14.46 17.58
N LEU A 22 -9.36 -15.22 17.32
CA LEU A 22 -10.17 -15.07 16.11
C LEU A 22 -10.82 -13.69 16.04
N SER A 23 -11.34 -13.15 17.14
CA SER A 23 -11.94 -11.80 17.13
C SER A 23 -10.94 -10.67 16.88
N MET A 24 -9.67 -10.83 17.29
CA MET A 24 -8.60 -9.86 17.00
C MET A 24 -8.25 -9.82 15.51
N THR A 25 -8.38 -10.95 14.78
CA THR A 25 -8.16 -10.97 13.33
C THR A 25 -9.20 -10.14 12.57
N GLU A 26 -10.44 -10.10 13.05
CA GLU A 26 -11.52 -9.32 12.42
C GLU A 26 -11.33 -7.81 12.60
N ALA A 27 -10.81 -7.38 13.76
CA ALA A 27 -10.54 -5.98 14.07
C ALA A 27 -9.33 -5.40 13.31
N THR A 28 -8.29 -6.21 13.06
CA THR A 28 -7.13 -5.79 12.23
C THR A 28 -7.41 -5.86 10.72
N TYR A 29 -8.31 -6.76 10.29
CA TYR A 29 -8.70 -6.87 8.87
C TYR A 29 -9.65 -5.74 8.44
N ARG A 30 -10.54 -5.27 9.33
CA ARG A 30 -11.45 -4.17 9.02
C ARG A 30 -10.85 -2.82 9.35
N LYS A 31 -10.04 -2.37 8.39
CA LYS A 31 -9.58 -1.00 8.19
C LYS A 31 -8.54 -0.53 9.22
N PRO A 32 -7.25 -0.48 8.83
CA PRO A 32 -6.41 0.58 9.37
C PRO A 32 -7.17 1.91 9.16
N PRO A 33 -7.08 2.89 10.08
CA PRO A 33 -7.73 4.18 9.92
C PRO A 33 -7.05 4.99 8.81
N PHE A 34 -7.08 4.48 7.58
CA PHE A 34 -6.82 5.20 6.34
C PHE A 34 -8.03 6.07 6.01
N ASN A 35 -8.46 6.89 6.98
CA ASN A 35 -9.43 7.94 6.74
C ASN A 35 -8.74 9.08 5.98
N GLY A 36 -8.16 8.78 4.80
CA GLY A 36 -7.53 9.72 3.86
C GLY A 36 -6.49 10.70 4.42
N SER A 37 -6.13 10.61 5.70
CA SER A 37 -5.30 11.59 6.41
C SER A 37 -3.84 11.17 6.49
N ILE A 38 -3.55 9.87 6.46
CA ILE A 38 -2.18 9.33 6.47
C ILE A 38 -1.54 9.44 5.09
N PHE A 39 -2.31 9.16 4.03
CA PHE A 39 -1.93 9.45 2.66
C PHE A 39 -2.69 10.71 2.26
N GLY A 40 -2.18 11.87 2.70
CA GLY A 40 -2.78 13.16 2.38
C GLY A 40 -3.19 13.20 0.91
N LYS A 41 -4.37 13.77 0.62
CA LYS A 41 -4.89 13.95 -0.75
C LYS A 41 -3.81 14.57 -1.62
N ARG A 42 -3.00 13.75 -2.28
CA ARG A 42 -2.25 14.16 -3.45
C ARG A 42 -3.35 14.31 -4.48
N GLY A 43 -3.82 15.54 -4.65
CA GLY A 43 -4.81 15.85 -5.68
C GLY A 43 -4.31 15.25 -6.98
N ILE A 44 -5.23 14.71 -7.78
CA ILE A 44 -4.98 14.11 -9.10
C ILE A 44 -4.06 15.01 -9.95
N THR A 45 -4.07 16.32 -9.71
CA THR A 45 -3.18 17.34 -10.29
C THR A 45 -1.68 17.14 -10.02
N ALA A 46 -1.26 16.66 -8.85
CA ALA A 46 0.17 16.53 -8.51
C ALA A 46 0.83 15.33 -9.18
N GLU A 47 0.11 14.22 -9.38
CA GLU A 47 0.60 13.09 -10.17
C GLU A 47 0.62 13.42 -11.66
N TYR A 48 -0.39 14.15 -12.15
CA TYR A 48 -0.44 14.61 -13.53
C TYR A 48 0.69 15.60 -13.87
N ASP A 49 0.99 16.57 -13.00
CA ASP A 49 2.11 17.50 -13.20
C ASP A 49 3.47 16.78 -13.17
N ASN A 50 3.66 15.80 -12.27
CA ASN A 50 4.87 14.98 -12.25
C ASN A 50 4.99 14.09 -13.51
N ALA A 51 3.90 13.51 -13.99
CA ALA A 51 3.89 12.72 -15.22
C ALA A 51 4.20 13.58 -16.45
N ASN A 52 3.65 14.80 -16.52
CA ASN A 52 3.96 15.74 -17.59
C ASN A 52 5.43 16.17 -17.56
N LYS A 53 5.98 16.47 -16.37
CA LYS A 53 7.41 16.79 -16.20
C LYS A 53 8.31 15.63 -16.62
N ALA A 54 7.95 14.40 -16.24
CA ALA A 54 8.69 13.21 -16.66
C ALA A 54 8.63 13.02 -18.18
N LEU A 55 7.47 13.23 -18.81
CA LEU A 55 7.30 13.12 -20.26
C LEU A 55 8.11 14.20 -21.00
N SER A 56 8.10 15.44 -20.52
CA SER A 56 8.92 16.52 -21.09
C SER A 56 10.41 16.20 -21.03
N ALA A 57 10.89 15.70 -19.89
CA ALA A 57 12.29 15.29 -19.75
C ALA A 57 12.66 14.14 -20.71
N LEU A 58 11.76 13.16 -20.91
CA LEU A 58 11.97 12.07 -21.87
C LEU A 58 12.03 12.59 -23.31
N CYS A 59 11.19 13.58 -23.68
CA CYS A 59 11.24 14.23 -24.98
C CYS A 59 12.58 14.96 -25.20
N GLU A 60 13.09 15.68 -24.20
CA GLU A 60 14.39 16.37 -24.30
C GLU A 60 15.53 15.38 -24.50
N ILE A 61 15.55 14.27 -23.75
CA ILE A 61 16.56 13.21 -23.91
C ILE A 61 16.47 12.58 -25.30
N ALA A 62 15.26 12.28 -25.76
CA ALA A 62 15.06 11.71 -27.10
C ALA A 62 15.53 12.69 -28.18
N PHE A 63 15.27 13.99 -28.02
CA PHE A 63 15.71 15.02 -28.95
C PHE A 63 17.24 15.12 -28.99
N ASP A 64 17.90 15.19 -27.82
CA ASP A 64 19.36 15.24 -27.72
C ASP A 64 20.03 14.00 -28.33
N ALA A 65 19.48 12.81 -28.07
CA ALA A 65 19.97 11.56 -28.64
C ALA A 65 19.80 11.48 -30.17
N CYS A 66 18.72 12.07 -30.71
CA CYS A 66 18.46 12.09 -32.15
C CYS A 66 19.22 13.21 -32.87
N GLN A 67 19.62 14.29 -32.19
CA GLN A 67 20.24 15.46 -32.81
C GLN A 67 21.48 15.11 -33.67
N PRO A 68 22.41 14.23 -33.23
CA PRO A 68 23.57 13.86 -34.04
C PRO A 68 23.22 13.14 -35.34
N TRP A 69 22.06 12.49 -35.40
CA TRP A 69 21.57 11.73 -36.56
C TRP A 69 20.83 12.64 -37.55
N TYR A 70 20.31 13.75 -37.06
CA TYR A 70 19.59 14.76 -37.84
C TYR A 70 20.20 16.14 -37.60
N PRO A 71 21.45 16.38 -38.03
CA PRO A 71 22.04 17.72 -37.96
C PRO A 71 21.14 18.68 -38.74
N SER A 72 20.73 19.78 -38.09
CA SER A 72 19.93 20.83 -38.70
C SER A 72 20.53 21.18 -40.06
N GLN A 73 19.78 20.93 -41.13
CA GLN A 73 20.12 21.44 -42.45
C GLN A 73 19.91 22.94 -42.38
N GLU A 74 20.98 23.70 -42.14
CA GLU A 74 20.98 25.15 -42.34
C GLU A 74 20.51 25.43 -43.77
N LYS A 75 19.39 26.16 -43.90
CA LYS A 75 18.91 26.69 -45.18
C LYS A 75 19.12 28.18 -45.20
#